data_AF-A0A925F7J9-F1
#
_entry.id   AF-A0A925F7J9-F1
#
_cell.length_a   1.000
_cell.length_b   1.000
_cell.length_c   1.000
_cell.angle_alpha   90.00
_cell.angle_beta   90.00
_cell.angle_gamma   90.00
#
_symmetry.space_group_name_H-M   'P 1'
#
loop_
_entity.id
_entity.type
_entity.pdbx_description
1 polymer ?
#
loop_
_entity_poly.entity_id
_entity_poly.type
_entity_poly.pdbx_seq_one_letter_code
_entity_poly.pdbx_strand_id
1 'polypeptide(L)'
;MDKKSLLNRKDLIAYFLVAGAGALVQIIVGSLCRDFMGYAESVSVGYLVSFVVGFTLTKLFAFDARKTNQTRREMVKFGMVALLSFGVTVGAADLSLRVINTLMGEPRHLRFHWPFQSASRPATDINLSEFGSLLIAMGLSFTVNYILHKTFTFKSTGFYDRIKAYIR
;
A
#
# COMPACT_ATOMS: atom_id res chain seq x y z
N MET A 1 29.71 -7.89 -17.06
CA MET A 1 28.89 -7.35 -15.96
C MET A 1 27.58 -6.85 -16.55
N ASP A 2 26.52 -7.66 -16.48
CA ASP A 2 25.22 -7.26 -17.01
C ASP A 2 24.65 -6.09 -16.22
N LYS A 3 24.24 -5.03 -16.92
CA LYS A 3 23.44 -3.92 -16.38
C LYS A 3 22.10 -4.49 -15.91
N LYS A 4 22.03 -5.01 -14.68
CA LYS A 4 20.75 -5.30 -14.02
C LYS A 4 20.02 -3.98 -13.81
N SER A 5 19.14 -3.64 -14.77
CA SER A 5 18.27 -2.48 -14.70
C SER A 5 17.56 -2.43 -13.35
N LEU A 6 17.64 -1.27 -12.68
CA LEU A 6 16.91 -0.99 -11.43
C LEU A 6 15.39 -1.19 -11.59
N LEU A 7 14.88 -1.20 -12.82
CA LEU A 7 13.50 -1.50 -13.16
C LEU A 7 13.46 -2.74 -14.08
N ASN A 8 13.14 -3.89 -13.50
CA ASN A 8 12.84 -5.10 -14.27
C ASN A 8 11.31 -5.24 -14.29
N ARG A 9 10.72 -5.26 -15.48
CA ARG A 9 9.27 -5.25 -15.68
C ARG A 9 8.58 -6.42 -14.97
N LYS A 10 9.21 -7.60 -14.97
CA LYS A 10 8.68 -8.79 -14.28
C LYS A 10 8.68 -8.64 -12.75
N ASP A 11 9.74 -8.05 -12.20
CA ASP A 11 9.85 -7.75 -10.75
C ASP A 11 8.83 -6.70 -10.34
N LEU A 12 8.62 -5.69 -11.18
CA LEU A 12 7.64 -4.64 -10.91
C LEU A 12 6.21 -5.19 -10.91
N ILE A 13 5.83 -6.04 -11.87
CA ILE A 13 4.51 -6.66 -11.94
C ILE A 13 4.28 -7.58 -10.74
N ALA A 14 5.25 -8.45 -10.41
CA ALA A 14 5.21 -9.31 -9.24
C ALA A 14 4.97 -8.50 -7.95
N TYR A 15 5.73 -7.42 -7.78
CA TYR A 15 5.59 -6.55 -6.63
C TYR A 15 4.26 -5.78 -6.62
N PHE A 16 3.78 -5.33 -7.79
CA PHE A 16 2.50 -4.65 -7.94
C PHE A 16 1.33 -5.56 -7.54
N LEU A 17 1.37 -6.86 -7.87
CA LEU A 17 0.32 -7.80 -7.47
C LEU A 17 0.26 -7.98 -5.94
N VAL A 18 1.42 -8.18 -5.30
CA VAL A 18 1.50 -8.33 -3.84
C VAL A 18 1.12 -7.04 -3.12
N ALA A 19 1.66 -5.90 -3.57
CA ALA A 19 1.31 -4.59 -3.02
C ALA A 19 -0.15 -4.22 -3.29
N GLY A 20 -0.71 -4.67 -4.41
CA GLY A 20 -2.11 -4.46 -4.79
C GLY A 20 -3.07 -5.11 -3.79
N ALA A 21 -2.75 -6.32 -3.29
CA ALA A 21 -3.54 -6.93 -2.22
C ALA A 21 -3.55 -6.07 -0.95
N GLY A 22 -2.41 -5.49 -0.57
CA GLY A 22 -2.34 -4.52 0.51
C GLY A 22 -3.14 -3.25 0.23
N ALA A 23 -3.03 -2.69 -0.97
CA ALA A 23 -3.75 -1.47 -1.35
C ALA A 23 -5.27 -1.67 -1.28
N LEU A 24 -5.78 -2.82 -1.73
CA LEU A 24 -7.21 -3.15 -1.62
C LEU A 24 -7.68 -3.20 -0.17
N VAL A 25 -6.91 -3.86 0.71
CA VAL A 25 -7.21 -3.89 2.15
C VAL A 25 -7.22 -2.48 2.73
N GLN A 26 -6.25 -1.64 2.36
CA GLN A 26 -6.19 -0.26 2.84
C GLN A 26 -7.39 0.57 2.38
N ILE A 27 -7.85 0.42 1.12
CA ILE A 27 -9.04 1.12 0.61
C ILE A 27 -10.28 0.69 1.39
N ILE A 28 -10.48 -0.62 1.57
CA ILE A 28 -11.66 -1.15 2.26
C ILE A 28 -11.68 -0.69 3.72
N VAL A 29 -10.59 -0.91 4.45
CA VAL A 29 -10.50 -0.56 5.88
C VAL A 29 -10.55 0.95 6.07
N GLY A 30 -9.81 1.71 5.27
CA GLY A 30 -9.82 3.17 5.33
C GLY A 30 -11.19 3.77 5.04
N SER A 31 -11.93 3.20 4.08
CA SER A 31 -13.32 3.59 3.77
C SER A 31 -14.26 3.30 4.94
N LEU A 32 -14.19 2.10 5.53
CA LEU A 32 -15.01 1.73 6.69
C LEU A 32 -14.70 2.59 7.93
N CYS A 33 -13.43 2.95 8.14
CA CYS A 33 -13.03 3.78 9.26
C CYS A 33 -13.39 5.26 9.06
N ARG A 34 -13.55 5.72 7.82
CA ARG A 34 -13.80 7.14 7.49
C ARG A 34 -15.07 7.69 8.14
N ASP A 35 -16.06 6.85 8.42
CA ASP A 35 -17.30 7.22 9.10
C ASP A 35 -17.11 7.53 10.59
N PHE A 36 -16.03 7.02 11.20
CA PHE A 36 -15.77 7.14 12.64
C PHE A 36 -14.63 8.10 12.98
N MET A 37 -13.81 8.49 12.00
CA MET A 37 -12.62 9.31 12.22
C MET A 37 -12.31 10.23 11.03
N GLY A 38 -11.39 11.17 11.22
CA GLY A 38 -10.94 12.07 10.17
C GLY A 38 -10.21 11.34 9.03
N TYR A 39 -9.99 12.05 7.92
CA TYR A 39 -9.39 11.48 6.71
C TYR A 39 -7.97 10.95 6.94
N ALA A 40 -7.11 11.72 7.60
CA ALA A 40 -5.73 11.30 7.85
C ALA A 40 -5.67 10.10 8.82
N GLU A 41 -6.55 10.07 9.82
CA GLU A 41 -6.68 8.97 10.77
C GLU A 41 -7.17 7.69 10.08
N SER A 42 -8.19 7.80 9.22
CA SER A 42 -8.74 6.63 8.51
C SER A 42 -7.74 6.04 7.53
N VAL A 43 -6.97 6.88 6.83
CA VAL A 43 -5.85 6.45 5.97
C VAL A 43 -4.78 5.75 6.80
N SER A 44 -4.49 6.26 8.00
CA SER A 44 -3.50 5.67 8.90
C SER A 44 -3.91 4.28 9.38
N VAL A 45 -5.15 4.12 9.84
CA VAL A 45 -5.68 2.83 10.29
C VAL A 45 -5.73 1.83 9.13
N GLY A 46 -6.19 2.26 7.95
CA GLY A 46 -6.18 1.43 6.75
C GLY A 46 -4.78 0.95 6.38
N TYR A 47 -3.77 1.84 6.47
CA TYR A 47 -2.39 1.47 6.21
C TYR A 47 -1.86 0.45 7.22
N LEU A 48 -2.14 0.63 8.51
CA LEU A 48 -1.68 -0.30 9.56
C LEU A 48 -2.23 -1.70 9.35
N VAL A 49 -3.53 -1.83 9.04
CA VAL A 49 -4.14 -3.14 8.76
C VAL A 49 -3.57 -3.76 7.48
N SER A 50 -3.43 -2.95 6.42
CA SER A 50 -2.80 -3.38 5.17
C SER A 50 -1.36 -3.84 5.37
N PHE A 51 -0.59 -3.15 6.20
CA PHE A 51 0.78 -3.51 6.54
C PHE A 51 0.85 -4.88 7.20
N VAL A 52 -0.04 -5.19 8.15
CA VAL A 52 -0.08 -6.53 8.79
C VAL A 52 -0.34 -7.62 7.75
N VAL A 53 -1.27 -7.39 6.81
CA VAL A 53 -1.58 -8.33 5.73
C VAL A 53 -0.38 -8.50 4.79
N GLY A 54 0.18 -7.39 4.29
CA GLY A 54 1.33 -7.39 3.39
C GLY A 54 2.58 -8.00 4.02
N PHE A 55 2.81 -7.73 5.30
CA PHE A 55 3.88 -8.36 6.08
C PHE A 55 3.67 -9.86 6.22
N THR A 56 2.45 -10.30 6.51
CA THR A 56 2.12 -11.73 6.63
C THR A 56 2.33 -12.45 5.31
N LEU A 57 1.84 -11.89 4.19
CA LEU A 57 2.07 -12.45 2.86
C LEU A 57 3.57 -12.50 2.52
N THR A 58 4.30 -11.43 2.78
CA THR A 58 5.76 -11.39 2.56
C THR A 58 6.47 -12.42 3.44
N LYS A 59 6.03 -12.60 4.68
CA LYS A 59 6.60 -13.62 5.57
C LYS A 59 6.39 -15.03 5.03
N LEU A 60 5.16 -15.35 4.61
CA LEU A 60 4.79 -16.67 4.10
C LEU A 60 5.50 -17.01 2.77
N PHE A 61 5.62 -16.05 1.86
CA PHE A 61 6.19 -16.31 0.53
C PHE A 61 7.69 -15.98 0.41
N ALA A 62 8.19 -15.00 1.15
CA ALA A 62 9.56 -14.48 1.03
C ALA A 62 10.51 -14.95 2.14
N PHE A 63 10.05 -15.00 3.40
CA PHE A 63 10.95 -15.11 4.55
C PHE A 63 11.23 -16.55 5.03
N ASP A 64 10.86 -17.58 4.25
CA ASP A 64 10.99 -18.95 4.76
C ASP A 64 12.36 -19.64 4.53
N ALA A 65 12.90 -20.11 5.68
CA ALA A 65 13.64 -21.34 5.98
C ALA A 65 15.12 -21.60 5.59
N ARG A 66 16.12 -20.73 5.84
CA ARG A 66 17.51 -21.25 6.01
C ARG A 66 18.35 -20.82 7.22
N LYS A 67 18.12 -19.68 7.90
CA LYS A 67 18.74 -19.37 9.22
C LYS A 67 17.93 -18.32 10.00
N THR A 68 17.40 -18.68 11.17
CA THR A 68 16.56 -17.83 12.07
C THR A 68 17.15 -16.44 12.36
N ASN A 69 18.49 -16.34 12.43
CA ASN A 69 19.18 -15.08 12.74
C ASN A 69 19.22 -14.09 11.54
N GLN A 70 19.10 -14.59 10.31
CA GLN A 70 19.02 -13.73 9.12
C GLN A 70 17.58 -13.23 8.89
N THR A 71 16.57 -14.05 9.21
CA THR A 71 15.15 -13.70 9.09
C THR A 71 14.77 -12.50 9.96
N ARG A 72 15.30 -12.42 11.20
CA ARG A 72 15.06 -11.27 12.09
C ARG A 72 15.60 -9.95 11.51
N ARG A 73 16.80 -9.97 10.90
CA ARG A 73 17.38 -8.77 10.27
C ARG A 73 16.57 -8.32 9.07
N GLU A 74 16.01 -9.25 8.31
CA GLU A 74 15.20 -8.95 7.12
C GLU A 74 13.82 -8.41 7.51
N MET A 75 13.20 -8.94 8.58
CA MET A 75 11.97 -8.40 9.16
C MET A 75 12.16 -6.96 9.66
N VAL A 76 13.28 -6.66 10.35
CA VAL A 76 13.57 -5.29 10.82
C VAL A 76 13.73 -4.33 9.64
N LYS A 77 14.46 -4.71 8.60
CA LYS A 77 14.58 -3.91 7.38
C LYS A 77 13.23 -3.70 6.72
N PHE A 78 12.38 -4.74 6.67
CA PHE A 78 11.04 -4.62 6.12
C PHE A 78 10.20 -3.62 6.92
N GLY A 79 10.21 -3.71 8.25
CA GLY A 79 9.53 -2.78 9.13
C GLY A 79 10.00 -1.33 8.97
N MET A 80 11.32 -1.10 8.86
CA MET A 80 11.87 0.24 8.61
C MET A 80 11.35 0.86 7.31
N VAL A 81 11.35 0.07 6.23
CA VAL A 81 10.82 0.52 4.94
C VAL A 81 9.32 0.82 5.05
N ALA A 82 8.56 -0.04 5.72
CA ALA A 82 7.13 0.18 5.92
C ALA A 82 6.80 1.41 6.76
N LEU A 83 7.60 1.73 7.79
CA LEU A 83 7.42 2.96 8.57
C LEU A 83 7.66 4.22 7.74
N LEU A 84 8.68 4.20 6.88
CA LEU A 84 8.92 5.29 5.92
C LEU A 84 7.75 5.41 4.94
N SER A 85 7.29 4.28 4.39
CA SER A 85 6.14 4.25 3.50
C SER A 85 4.84 4.69 4.16
N PHE A 86 4.64 4.42 5.46
CA PHE A 86 3.52 4.93 6.25
C PHE A 86 3.53 6.45 6.29
N GLY A 87 4.66 7.05 6.67
CA GLY A 87 4.82 8.51 6.71
C GLY A 87 4.58 9.15 5.34
N VAL A 88 5.10 8.53 4.27
CA VAL A 88 4.83 8.98 2.89
C VAL A 88 3.35 8.87 2.56
N THR A 89 2.68 7.76 2.87
CA THR A 89 1.27 7.58 2.53
C THR A 89 0.37 8.58 3.26
N VAL A 90 0.52 8.74 4.58
CA VAL A 90 -0.34 9.65 5.35
C VAL A 90 -0.05 11.10 4.99
N GLY A 91 1.24 11.47 4.93
CA GLY A 91 1.64 12.84 4.57
C GLY A 91 1.28 13.22 3.14
N ALA A 92 1.49 12.31 2.18
CA ALA A 92 1.12 12.56 0.79
C ALA A 92 -0.41 12.58 0.60
N ALA A 93 -1.17 11.80 1.37
CA ALA A 93 -2.64 11.84 1.30
C ALA A 93 -3.17 13.20 1.78
N ASP A 94 -2.73 13.66 2.95
CA ASP A 94 -3.12 14.97 3.49
C ASP A 94 -2.68 16.12 2.57
N LEU A 95 -1.42 16.09 2.10
CA LEU A 95 -0.89 17.12 1.20
C LEU A 95 -1.63 17.13 -0.13
N SER A 96 -1.87 15.96 -0.73
CA SER A 96 -2.58 15.85 -2.01
C SER A 96 -4.02 16.32 -1.87
N LEU A 97 -4.68 16.02 -0.75
CA LEU A 97 -6.04 16.50 -0.48
C LEU A 97 -6.07 18.03 -0.36
N ARG A 98 -5.12 18.63 0.37
CA ARG A 98 -4.98 20.09 0.46
C ARG A 98 -4.78 20.72 -0.92
N VAL A 99 -3.87 20.16 -1.72
CA VAL A 99 -3.60 20.64 -3.08
C VAL A 99 -4.85 20.55 -3.96
N ILE A 100 -5.55 19.41 -3.96
CA ILE A 100 -6.79 19.22 -4.73
C ILE A 100 -7.86 20.23 -4.28
N ASN A 101 -8.03 20.42 -2.98
CA ASN A 101 -9.02 21.35 -2.45
C ASN A 101 -8.67 22.81 -2.83
N THR A 102 -7.39 23.19 -2.84
CA THR A 102 -6.95 24.52 -3.30
C THR A 102 -7.10 24.74 -4.80
N LEU A 103 -6.96 23.68 -5.61
CA LEU A 103 -7.01 23.78 -7.07
C LEU A 103 -8.42 23.66 -7.64
N MET A 104 -9.27 22.80 -7.05
CA MET A 104 -10.54 22.40 -7.66
C MET A 104 -11.78 23.03 -7.02
N GLY A 105 -11.68 23.57 -5.79
CA GLY A 105 -12.80 24.19 -5.06
C GLY A 105 -13.93 23.21 -4.70
N GLU A 106 -14.24 23.11 -3.40
CA GLU A 106 -15.22 22.21 -2.75
C GLU A 106 -15.03 20.69 -3.01
N PRO A 107 -15.15 19.83 -1.99
CA PRO A 107 -15.06 18.38 -2.15
C PRO A 107 -16.19 17.83 -3.02
N ARG A 108 -15.86 17.13 -4.11
CA ARG A 108 -16.86 16.44 -4.94
C ARG A 108 -17.28 15.14 -4.27
N HIS A 109 -18.45 15.16 -3.65
CA HIS A 109 -19.09 13.99 -3.08
C HIS A 109 -19.75 13.16 -4.19
N LEU A 110 -19.24 11.95 -4.45
CA LEU A 110 -19.93 10.97 -5.29
C LEU A 110 -20.67 9.99 -4.37
N ARG A 111 -22.00 9.96 -4.51
CA ARG A 111 -22.83 8.98 -3.83
C ARG A 111 -22.71 7.65 -4.54
N PHE A 112 -22.00 6.69 -3.95
CA PHE A 112 -21.92 5.35 -4.50
C PHE A 112 -23.02 4.47 -3.87
N HIS A 113 -24.02 4.11 -4.67
CA HIS A 113 -25.09 3.21 -4.26
C HIS A 113 -24.69 1.77 -4.61
N TRP A 114 -24.39 0.96 -3.60
CA TRP A 114 -24.03 -0.44 -3.83
C TRP A 114 -25.31 -1.29 -4.03
N PRO A 115 -25.39 -2.14 -5.07
CA PRO A 115 -26.63 -2.86 -5.41
C PRO A 115 -27.08 -3.91 -4.38
N PHE A 116 -26.23 -4.26 -3.40
CA PHE A 116 -26.59 -5.17 -2.29
C PHE A 116 -26.70 -4.45 -0.94
N GLN A 117 -26.86 -3.12 -0.94
CA GLN A 117 -26.97 -2.33 0.28
C GLN A 117 -28.38 -2.46 0.86
N SER A 118 -28.51 -3.20 1.96
CA SER A 118 -29.76 -3.30 2.72
C SER A 118 -30.16 -1.90 3.23
N ALA A 119 -31.46 -1.59 3.25
CA ALA A 119 -32.07 -0.27 3.49
C ALA A 119 -31.68 0.41 4.83
N SER A 120 -30.87 -0.23 5.66
CA SER A 120 -30.42 0.23 6.97
C SER A 120 -29.01 0.84 6.98
N ARG A 121 -28.30 0.88 5.84
CA ARG A 121 -27.02 1.61 5.74
C ARG A 121 -27.18 2.83 4.83
N PRO A 122 -26.84 4.05 5.30
CA PRO A 122 -26.75 5.20 4.41
C PRO A 122 -25.75 4.89 3.29
N ALA A 123 -26.03 5.41 2.08
CA ALA A 123 -25.07 5.33 0.99
C ALA A 123 -23.73 5.90 1.47
N THR A 124 -22.66 5.15 1.31
CA THR A 124 -21.31 5.65 1.60
C THR A 124 -21.00 6.73 0.57
N ASP A 125 -21.05 7.99 1.01
CA ASP A 125 -20.66 9.13 0.20
C ASP A 125 -19.13 9.07 0.04
N ILE A 126 -18.68 8.64 -1.13
CA ILE A 126 -17.25 8.59 -1.46
C ILE A 126 -16.85 9.97 -1.94
N ASN A 127 -16.07 10.67 -1.13
CA ASN A 127 -15.45 11.92 -1.55
C ASN A 127 -14.39 11.62 -2.61
N LEU A 128 -14.61 12.06 -3.85
CA LEU A 128 -13.72 11.75 -4.97
C LEU A 128 -12.35 12.42 -4.79
N SER A 129 -12.31 13.59 -4.14
CA SER A 129 -11.06 14.28 -3.80
C SER A 129 -10.24 13.49 -2.77
N GLU A 130 -10.90 12.90 -1.78
CA GLU A 130 -10.28 12.03 -0.76
C GLU A 130 -9.79 10.71 -1.36
N PHE A 131 -10.60 10.11 -2.24
CA PHE A 131 -10.20 8.89 -2.93
C PHE A 131 -9.05 9.14 -3.91
N GLY A 132 -9.08 10.24 -4.67
CA GLY A 132 -8.02 10.64 -5.58
C GLY A 132 -6.70 10.94 -4.86
N SER A 133 -6.75 11.69 -3.76
CA SER A 133 -5.56 11.94 -2.92
C SER A 133 -5.00 10.67 -2.30
N LEU A 134 -5.86 9.72 -1.89
CA LEU A 134 -5.43 8.41 -1.41
C LEU A 134 -4.70 7.62 -2.48
N LEU A 135 -5.21 7.58 -3.72
CA LEU A 135 -4.57 6.89 -4.83
C LEU A 135 -3.21 7.50 -5.19
N ILE A 136 -3.10 8.83 -5.20
CA ILE A 136 -1.82 9.53 -5.42
C ILE A 136 -0.81 9.14 -4.33
N ALA A 137 -1.24 9.17 -3.07
CA ALA A 137 -0.41 8.81 -1.93
C ALA A 137 0.03 7.34 -1.98
N MET A 138 -0.86 6.42 -2.36
CA MET A 138 -0.56 5.01 -2.57
C MET A 138 0.46 4.82 -3.71
N GLY A 139 0.33 5.55 -4.82
CA GLY A 139 1.28 5.47 -5.95
C GLY A 139 2.68 5.96 -5.57
N LEU A 140 2.76 7.08 -4.85
CA LEU A 140 4.03 7.61 -4.33
C LEU A 140 4.67 6.64 -3.33
N SER A 141 3.89 6.17 -2.36
CA SER A 141 4.35 5.21 -1.36
C SER A 141 4.78 3.88 -2.00
N PHE A 142 4.04 3.38 -2.99
CA PHE A 142 4.40 2.19 -3.76
C PHE A 142 5.76 2.35 -4.44
N THR A 143 6.03 3.51 -5.02
CA THR A 143 7.29 3.79 -5.73
C THR A 143 8.46 3.79 -4.75
N VAL A 144 8.33 4.52 -3.63
CA VAL A 144 9.32 4.55 -2.56
C VAL A 144 9.55 3.14 -2.00
N ASN A 145 8.47 2.42 -1.72
CA ASN A 145 8.51 1.08 -1.16
C ASN A 145 9.19 0.08 -2.12
N TYR A 146 8.86 0.12 -3.41
CA TYR A 146 9.50 -0.72 -4.43
C TYR A 146 11.01 -0.49 -4.48
N ILE A 147 11.45 0.77 -4.52
CA ILE A 147 12.87 1.11 -4.60
C ILE A 147 13.59 0.63 -3.33
N LEU A 148 13.02 0.91 -2.16
CA LEU A 148 13.62 0.55 -0.87
C LEU A 148 13.67 -0.97 -0.67
N HIS A 149 12.58 -1.69 -0.94
CA HIS A 149 12.59 -3.14 -0.83
C HIS A 149 13.52 -3.79 -1.86
N LYS A 150 13.59 -3.28 -3.09
CA LYS A 150 14.52 -3.82 -4.10
C LYS A 150 15.99 -3.59 -3.73
N THR A 151 16.32 -2.46 -3.12
CA THR A 151 17.71 -2.09 -2.79
C THR A 151 18.17 -2.61 -1.43
N PHE A 152 17.30 -2.59 -0.41
CA PHE A 152 17.66 -2.92 0.98
C PHE A 152 17.12 -4.26 1.50
N THR A 153 15.87 -4.63 1.18
CA THR A 153 15.17 -5.76 1.83
C THR A 153 15.28 -7.07 1.03
N PHE A 154 15.07 -7.03 -0.29
CA PHE A 154 14.99 -8.23 -1.14
C PHE A 154 16.25 -8.53 -1.93
N LYS A 155 17.28 -7.66 -1.85
CA LYS A 155 18.62 -7.96 -2.39
C LYS A 155 19.22 -9.22 -1.75
N SER A 156 18.84 -9.56 -0.51
CA SER A 156 19.36 -10.74 0.22
C SER A 156 18.45 -11.97 0.24
N THR A 157 17.15 -11.85 -0.05
CA THR A 157 16.16 -12.93 0.18
C THR A 157 15.80 -13.77 -1.05
N GLY A 158 16.06 -13.28 -2.27
CA GLY A 158 15.63 -13.95 -3.51
C GLY A 158 14.11 -13.96 -3.73
N PHE A 159 13.36 -13.10 -3.04
CA PHE A 159 11.89 -13.01 -3.15
C PHE A 159 11.39 -12.91 -4.60
N TYR A 160 12.03 -12.07 -5.41
CA TYR A 160 11.69 -11.87 -6.81
C TYR A 160 11.87 -13.12 -7.67
N ASP A 161 12.87 -13.95 -7.35
CA ASP A 161 13.12 -15.18 -8.08
C ASP A 161 12.05 -16.24 -7.77
N ARG A 162 11.53 -16.26 -6.53
CA ARG A 162 10.41 -17.11 -6.13
C ARG A 162 9.11 -16.71 -6.83
N ILE A 163 8.74 -15.43 -6.83
CA ILE A 163 7.51 -15.00 -7.51
C ILE A 163 7.60 -15.26 -9.03
N LYS A 164 8.75 -14.99 -9.65
CA LYS A 164 8.96 -15.32 -11.08
C LYS A 164 8.78 -16.80 -11.39
N ALA A 165 9.13 -17.69 -10.45
CA ALA A 165 8.94 -19.13 -10.65
C ALA A 165 7.46 -19.53 -10.69
N TYR A 166 6.58 -18.78 -10.01
CA TYR A 166 5.12 -18.99 -10.04
C TYR A 166 4.41 -18.33 -11.22
N ILE A 167 4.99 -17.28 -11.82
CA ILE A 167 4.45 -16.58 -13.00
C ILE A 167 5.11 -17.11 -14.30
N ARG A 168 5.38 -18.42 -14.37
CA ARG A 168 6.00 -19.06 -15.55
C ARG A 168 4.95 -19.62 -16.48
#